data_AF-X1AIP3-F1
#
_entry.id   AF-X1AIP3-F1
#
_cell.length_a   1.000
_cell.length_b   1.000
_cell.length_c   1.000
_cell.angle_alpha   90.00
_cell.angle_beta   90.00
_cell.angle_gamma   90.00
#
_symmetry.space_group_name_H-M   'P 1'
#
loop_
_entity.id
_entity.type
_entity.pdbx_description
1 polymer ?
#
loop_
_entity_poly.entity_id
_entity_poly.type
_entity_poly.pdbx_seq_one_letter_code
_entity_poly.pdbx_strand_id
1 'polypeptide(L)'
;DYSGSMQAQQRIKAAVKGAKEILHSQVNPQDAVSIIIFNSTYREILPLTTKGDRSDDESKIVKALDSLKYPNYATAFYDALGRALEELNKIESSEHRWVIALTDGQDNSSDTYSLDALEGIFTEKDRIKRNRPLTIEGFIRDKHLDVNLIVIGVGQELSNPVDTKKRLRSRKTGRKMTTEELLETICESIPQGQYLSVVDSADVRMDIEKAFEKIGVLMAQLEVGGTTVDY
;
A
#
# COMPACT_ATOMS: atom_id res chain seq x y z
N ASP A 1 3.23 4.13 -6.10
CA ASP A 1 3.91 3.73 -7.35
C ASP A 1 4.41 4.96 -8.08
N TYR A 2 5.62 4.87 -8.61
CA TYR A 2 6.27 5.91 -9.41
C TYR A 2 6.82 5.32 -10.73
N SER A 3 6.21 4.22 -11.21
CA SER A 3 6.44 3.59 -12.52
C SER A 3 5.95 4.44 -13.70
N GLY A 4 6.43 4.16 -14.91
CA GLY A 4 6.07 4.95 -16.10
C GLY A 4 4.56 5.02 -16.40
N SER A 5 3.79 3.97 -16.08
CA SER A 5 2.34 3.89 -16.29
C SER A 5 1.56 4.93 -15.48
N MET A 6 2.09 5.36 -14.34
CA MET A 6 1.49 6.39 -13.48
C MET A 6 1.43 7.80 -14.13
N GLN A 7 2.12 8.01 -15.25
CA GLN A 7 1.96 9.24 -16.06
C GLN A 7 0.61 9.27 -16.81
N ALA A 8 0.08 8.10 -17.15
CA ALA A 8 -1.15 7.99 -17.91
C ALA A 8 -2.31 8.58 -17.13
N GLN A 9 -3.21 9.27 -17.84
CA GLN A 9 -4.49 9.75 -17.30
C GLN A 9 -4.37 10.57 -15.99
N GLN A 10 -3.23 11.22 -15.75
CA GLN A 10 -2.97 12.01 -14.54
C GLN A 10 -3.03 11.21 -13.22
N ARG A 11 -2.82 9.89 -13.25
CA ARG A 11 -2.84 8.99 -12.06
C ARG A 11 -1.97 9.52 -10.93
N ILE A 12 -0.72 9.91 -11.21
CA ILE A 12 0.19 10.45 -10.20
C ILE A 12 -0.33 11.75 -9.57
N LYS A 13 -0.99 12.63 -10.34
CA LYS A 13 -1.55 13.88 -9.82
C LYS A 13 -2.74 13.59 -8.90
N ALA A 14 -3.59 12.63 -9.28
CA ALA A 14 -4.69 12.17 -8.45
C ALA A 14 -4.19 11.58 -7.13
N ALA A 15 -3.15 10.75 -7.19
CA ALA A 15 -2.53 10.15 -6.02
C ALA A 15 -1.91 11.19 -5.07
N VAL A 16 -1.17 12.16 -5.61
CA VAL A 16 -0.59 13.26 -4.82
C VAL A 16 -1.68 14.11 -4.17
N LYS A 17 -2.73 14.46 -4.92
CA LYS A 17 -3.87 15.22 -4.39
C LYS A 17 -4.57 14.46 -3.26
N GLY A 18 -4.89 13.18 -3.47
CA GLY A 18 -5.51 12.35 -2.45
C GLY A 18 -4.65 12.16 -1.20
N ALA A 19 -3.34 11.98 -1.36
CA ALA A 19 -2.41 11.89 -0.23
C ALA A 19 -2.35 13.19 0.59
N LYS A 20 -2.41 14.36 -0.08
CA LYS A 20 -2.53 15.65 0.61
C LYS A 20 -3.85 15.76 1.36
N GLU A 21 -4.97 15.35 0.77
CA GLU A 21 -6.27 15.38 1.44
C GLU A 21 -6.27 14.55 2.73
N ILE A 22 -5.69 13.35 2.70
CA ILE A 22 -5.48 12.53 3.91
C ILE A 22 -4.61 13.26 4.93
N LEU A 23 -3.48 13.84 4.50
CA LEU A 23 -2.60 14.59 5.37
C LEU A 23 -3.32 15.75 6.07
N HIS A 24 -4.17 16.49 5.35
CA HIS A 24 -4.89 17.63 5.93
C HIS A 24 -6.02 17.20 6.85
N SER A 25 -6.77 16.16 6.47
CA SER A 25 -8.03 15.82 7.14
C SER A 25 -7.94 14.74 8.21
N GLN A 26 -6.97 13.82 8.12
CA GLN A 26 -6.87 12.65 9.00
C GLN A 26 -5.60 12.59 9.83
N VAL A 27 -4.54 13.29 9.42
CA VAL A 27 -3.25 13.24 10.14
C VAL A 27 -3.19 14.39 11.14
N ASN A 28 -3.04 14.06 12.42
CA ASN A 28 -2.90 15.02 13.50
C ASN A 28 -1.47 15.57 13.59
N PRO A 29 -1.24 16.74 14.23
CA PRO A 29 0.10 17.30 14.38
C PRO A 29 1.13 16.39 15.07
N GLN A 30 0.69 15.49 15.95
CA GLN A 30 1.57 14.54 16.64
C GLN A 30 1.91 13.30 15.81
N ASP A 31 1.11 13.02 14.79
CA ASP A 31 1.31 11.86 13.94
C ASP A 31 2.53 12.04 13.05
N ALA A 32 3.14 10.92 12.67
CA ALA A 32 4.30 10.92 11.80
C ALA A 32 3.99 10.26 10.45
N VAL A 33 4.50 10.86 9.39
CA VAL A 33 4.26 10.43 8.01
C VAL A 33 5.60 10.11 7.35
N SER A 34 5.69 8.95 6.71
CA SER A 34 6.76 8.61 5.77
C SER A 34 6.19 8.56 4.36
N ILE A 35 7.01 8.92 3.37
CA ILE A 35 6.65 8.82 1.95
C ILE A 35 7.71 7.99 1.25
N ILE A 36 7.27 6.84 0.74
CA ILE A 36 8.08 5.92 -0.04
C ILE A 36 7.55 5.91 -1.48
N ILE A 37 8.45 6.12 -2.42
CA ILE A 37 8.19 5.88 -3.83
C ILE A 37 8.87 4.59 -4.26
N PHE A 38 8.36 3.99 -5.33
CA PHE A 38 8.98 2.81 -5.92
C PHE A 38 8.84 2.83 -7.43
N ASN A 39 9.88 2.34 -8.08
CA ASN A 39 9.90 2.02 -9.49
C ASN A 39 10.71 0.71 -9.67
N SER A 40 11.81 0.68 -10.43
CA SER A 40 12.78 -0.43 -10.39
C SER A 40 13.39 -0.68 -9.00
N THR A 41 13.41 0.33 -8.14
CA THR A 41 13.83 0.22 -6.74
C THR A 41 12.90 1.07 -5.87
N TYR A 42 12.82 0.79 -4.58
CA TYR A 42 12.16 1.73 -3.65
C TYR A 42 13.11 2.85 -3.23
N ARG A 43 12.54 4.02 -2.91
CA ARG A 43 13.25 5.15 -2.30
C ARG A 43 12.34 5.82 -1.29
N GLU A 44 12.84 5.97 -0.08
CA GLU A 44 12.21 6.82 0.93
C GLU A 44 12.56 8.28 0.61
N ILE A 45 11.56 9.05 0.18
CA ILE A 45 11.74 10.47 -0.15
C ILE A 45 11.50 11.36 1.06
N LEU A 46 10.74 10.84 2.04
CA LEU A 46 10.54 11.46 3.32
C LEU A 46 10.59 10.34 4.38
N PRO A 47 11.59 10.32 5.27
CA PRO A 47 11.57 9.42 6.41
C PRO A 47 10.41 9.76 7.33
N LEU A 48 10.04 8.83 8.21
CA LEU A 48 8.98 9.04 9.18
C LEU A 48 9.18 10.38 9.94
N THR A 49 8.33 11.36 9.63
CA THR A 49 8.48 12.74 10.05
C THR A 49 7.18 13.20 10.70
N THR A 50 7.25 13.65 11.95
CA THR A 50 6.11 14.25 12.66
C THR A 50 5.56 15.44 11.87
N LYS A 51 4.23 15.51 11.71
CA LYS A 51 3.55 16.59 10.97
C LYS A 51 3.82 17.96 11.61
N GLY A 52 3.67 18.06 12.92
CA GLY A 52 3.79 19.29 13.71
C GLY A 52 2.67 20.30 13.40
N ASP A 53 2.67 21.42 14.13
CA ASP A 53 1.68 22.50 13.99
C ASP A 53 1.98 23.50 12.86
N ARG A 54 2.94 23.17 11.99
CA ARG A 54 3.35 24.08 10.92
C ARG A 54 2.25 24.19 9.88
N SER A 55 2.12 25.38 9.28
CA SER A 55 1.26 25.55 8.11
C SER A 55 1.72 24.63 6.99
N ASP A 56 0.76 24.16 6.20
CA ASP A 56 0.98 23.16 5.17
C ASP A 56 2.02 23.58 4.11
N ASP A 57 2.07 24.88 3.78
CA ASP A 57 3.04 25.43 2.82
C ASP A 57 4.51 25.31 3.31
N GLU A 58 4.72 25.22 4.62
CA GLU A 58 6.05 25.04 5.22
C GLU A 58 6.37 23.58 5.52
N SER A 59 5.39 22.68 5.42
CA SER A 59 5.52 21.27 5.75
C SER A 59 6.50 20.57 4.80
N LYS A 60 7.47 19.86 5.39
CA LYS A 60 8.38 18.98 4.63
C LYS A 60 7.61 17.86 3.92
N ILE A 61 6.48 17.44 4.49
CA ILE A 61 5.61 16.40 3.93
C ILE A 61 4.96 16.90 2.63
N VAL A 62 4.36 18.09 2.66
CA VAL A 62 3.71 18.68 1.48
C VAL A 62 4.72 18.93 0.37
N LYS A 63 5.92 19.46 0.71
CA LYS A 63 7.01 19.66 -0.25
C LYS A 63 7.51 18.35 -0.87
N ALA A 64 7.59 17.27 -0.08
CA ALA A 64 7.94 15.95 -0.59
C ALA A 64 6.89 15.44 -1.58
N LEU A 65 5.59 15.58 -1.26
CA LEU A 65 4.49 15.22 -2.17
C LEU A 65 4.51 16.06 -3.45
N ASP A 66 4.74 17.38 -3.36
CA ASP A 66 4.79 18.27 -4.53
C ASP A 66 5.97 18.00 -5.47
N SER A 67 7.01 17.33 -4.98
CA SER A 67 8.15 16.93 -5.81
C SER A 67 7.85 15.76 -6.76
N LEU A 68 6.74 15.05 -6.54
CA LEU A 68 6.33 13.87 -7.31
C LEU A 68 5.62 14.28 -8.60
N LYS A 69 6.37 14.33 -9.71
CA LYS A 69 5.84 14.82 -11.01
C LYS A 69 6.13 13.92 -12.21
N TYR A 70 7.24 13.20 -12.18
CA TYR A 70 7.80 12.51 -13.34
C TYR A 70 8.11 11.06 -13.00
N PRO A 71 7.08 10.20 -12.89
CA PRO A 71 7.28 8.78 -12.62
C PRO A 71 7.93 8.10 -13.84
N ASN A 72 8.74 7.07 -13.58
CA ASN A 72 9.62 6.42 -14.55
C ASN A 72 9.91 4.96 -14.16
N TYR A 73 10.35 4.17 -15.15
CA TYR A 73 10.82 2.78 -14.98
C TYR A 73 9.76 1.78 -14.47
N ALA A 74 10.25 0.67 -13.88
CA ALA A 74 9.53 -0.57 -13.54
C ALA A 74 8.79 -0.49 -12.18
N THR A 75 8.45 -1.64 -11.56
CA THR A 75 7.63 -1.68 -10.32
C THR A 75 8.19 -2.69 -9.28
N ALA A 76 8.70 -2.18 -8.16
CA ALA A 76 9.23 -2.91 -7.00
C ALA A 76 8.33 -2.63 -5.77
N PHE A 77 7.08 -3.08 -5.88
CA PHE A 77 6.01 -2.86 -4.91
C PHE A 77 6.25 -3.64 -3.60
N TYR A 78 6.61 -4.92 -3.68
CA TYR A 78 6.79 -5.77 -2.49
C TYR A 78 7.96 -5.29 -1.63
N ASP A 79 9.08 -4.89 -2.23
CA ASP A 79 10.21 -4.34 -1.47
C ASP A 79 9.84 -3.02 -0.80
N ALA A 80 9.09 -2.15 -1.48
CA ALA A 80 8.61 -0.90 -0.90
C ALA A 80 7.65 -1.12 0.28
N LEU A 81 6.74 -2.09 0.14
CA LEU A 81 5.79 -2.45 1.19
C LEU A 81 6.51 -3.09 2.38
N GLY A 82 7.43 -4.03 2.13
CA GLY A 82 8.27 -4.64 3.16
C GLY A 82 9.05 -3.59 3.93
N ARG A 83 9.66 -2.63 3.22
CA ARG A 83 10.37 -1.51 3.84
C ARG A 83 9.48 -0.64 4.72
N ALA A 84 8.27 -0.33 4.28
CA ALA A 84 7.31 0.43 5.09
C ALA A 84 6.99 -0.30 6.40
N LEU A 85 6.78 -1.62 6.33
CA LEU A 85 6.50 -2.46 7.50
C LEU A 85 7.70 -2.57 8.44
N GLU A 86 8.92 -2.62 7.92
CA GLU A 86 10.13 -2.57 8.74
C GLU A 86 10.24 -1.29 9.54
N GLU A 87 10.01 -0.13 8.91
CA GLU A 87 10.06 1.16 9.61
C GLU A 87 8.96 1.26 10.66
N LEU A 88 7.75 0.82 10.35
CA LEU A 88 6.64 0.79 11.31
C LEU A 88 6.89 -0.16 12.49
N ASN A 89 7.60 -1.27 12.26
CA ASN A 89 7.96 -2.21 13.30
C ASN A 89 9.04 -1.67 14.26
N LYS A 90 9.80 -0.64 13.87
CA LYS A 90 10.76 0.02 14.77
C LYS A 90 10.10 0.96 15.77
N ILE A 91 8.84 1.32 15.54
CA ILE A 91 8.12 2.25 16.39
C ILE A 91 7.51 1.49 17.55
N GLU A 92 8.05 1.74 18.75
CA GLU A 92 7.48 1.28 20.02
C GLU A 92 6.30 2.19 20.42
N SER A 93 5.20 2.09 19.68
CA SER A 93 3.94 2.78 19.99
C SER A 93 2.77 1.79 19.94
N SER A 94 1.76 2.01 20.78
CA SER A 94 0.46 1.32 20.71
C SER A 94 -0.52 2.00 19.75
N GLU A 95 -0.12 3.12 19.14
CA GLU A 95 -0.94 3.86 18.19
C GLU A 95 -1.12 3.10 16.87
N HIS A 96 -2.16 3.50 16.13
CA HIS A 96 -2.53 2.88 14.86
C HIS A 96 -1.43 3.06 13.82
N ARG A 97 -0.99 1.94 13.23
CA ARG A 97 -0.07 1.93 12.10
C ARG A 97 -0.87 1.83 10.82
N TRP A 98 -0.63 2.75 9.90
CA TRP A 98 -1.31 2.78 8.60
C TRP A 98 -0.29 2.67 7.47
N VAL A 99 -0.60 1.82 6.49
CA VAL A 99 0.11 1.78 5.21
C VAL A 99 -0.92 1.97 4.12
N ILE A 100 -0.84 3.10 3.42
CA ILE A 100 -1.63 3.35 2.21
C ILE A 100 -0.70 3.22 1.02
N ALA A 101 -0.93 2.21 0.19
CA ALA A 101 -0.14 1.94 -0.99
C ALA A 101 -1.01 2.05 -2.25
N LEU A 102 -0.50 2.70 -3.28
CA LEU A 102 -1.16 2.79 -4.59
C LEU A 102 -0.23 2.20 -5.64
N THR A 103 -0.75 1.31 -6.47
CA THR A 103 -0.03 0.67 -7.58
C THR A 103 -0.91 0.54 -8.81
N ASP A 104 -0.32 0.68 -10.00
CA ASP A 104 -1.03 0.51 -11.27
C ASP A 104 -0.51 -0.66 -12.12
N GLY A 105 0.43 -1.43 -11.57
CA GLY A 105 1.05 -2.54 -12.26
C GLY A 105 1.45 -3.69 -11.34
N GLN A 106 1.82 -4.79 -12.00
CA GLN A 106 2.39 -5.95 -11.34
C GLN A 106 3.82 -5.65 -10.89
N ASP A 107 4.18 -6.15 -9.72
CA ASP A 107 5.58 -6.21 -9.30
C ASP A 107 6.40 -7.06 -10.28
N ASN A 108 7.51 -6.50 -10.74
CA ASN A 108 8.45 -7.16 -11.64
C ASN A 108 9.92 -6.87 -11.29
N SER A 109 10.16 -6.22 -10.15
CA SER A 109 11.49 -5.71 -9.77
C SER A 109 11.81 -5.89 -8.29
N SER A 110 10.91 -6.43 -7.46
CA SER A 110 11.24 -6.74 -6.07
C SER A 110 12.15 -7.96 -5.96
N ASP A 111 13.18 -7.85 -5.13
CA ASP A 111 14.19 -8.89 -4.90
C ASP A 111 14.21 -9.42 -3.47
N THR A 112 13.77 -8.63 -2.49
CA THR A 112 13.89 -8.96 -1.05
C THR A 112 12.62 -9.58 -0.48
N TYR A 113 11.48 -8.96 -0.78
CA TYR A 113 10.16 -9.37 -0.31
C TYR A 113 9.35 -10.01 -1.43
N SER A 114 8.59 -11.03 -1.05
CA SER A 114 7.63 -11.72 -1.92
C SER A 114 6.26 -11.79 -1.23
N LEU A 115 5.33 -12.53 -1.82
CA LEU A 115 4.01 -12.82 -1.24
C LEU A 115 3.88 -14.29 -0.90
N ASP A 116 3.10 -14.62 0.13
CA ASP A 116 2.79 -16.01 0.50
C ASP A 116 2.23 -16.78 -0.73
N ALA A 117 1.33 -16.16 -1.49
CA ALA A 117 0.75 -16.75 -2.71
C ALA A 117 1.81 -17.06 -3.78
N LEU A 118 2.75 -16.13 -4.00
CA LEU A 118 3.86 -16.34 -4.93
C LEU A 118 4.79 -17.44 -4.43
N GLU A 119 5.01 -17.54 -3.12
CA GLU A 119 5.81 -18.62 -2.52
C GLU A 119 5.06 -19.93 -2.33
N GLY A 120 3.82 -20.04 -2.81
CA GLY A 120 3.01 -21.25 -2.68
C GLY A 120 2.73 -21.62 -1.22
N ILE A 121 2.65 -20.61 -0.36
CA ILE A 121 2.26 -20.68 1.04
C ILE A 121 0.77 -20.30 1.09
N PHE A 122 -0.08 -21.28 1.31
CA PHE A 122 -1.53 -21.05 1.42
C PHE A 122 -2.09 -21.51 2.76
N THR A 123 -1.29 -22.25 3.53
CA THR A 123 -1.64 -22.81 4.82
C THR A 123 -0.48 -22.64 5.81
N GLU A 124 -0.78 -22.72 7.11
CA GLU A 124 0.24 -22.71 8.15
C GLU A 124 1.23 -23.89 8.01
N LYS A 125 0.75 -25.04 7.52
CA LYS A 125 1.60 -26.20 7.22
C LYS A 125 2.60 -25.91 6.10
N ASP A 126 2.19 -25.20 5.06
CA ASP A 126 3.10 -24.81 3.97
C ASP A 126 4.21 -23.91 4.48
N ARG A 127 3.88 -22.98 5.38
CA ARG A 127 4.84 -22.08 6.02
C ARG A 127 5.86 -22.81 6.89
N ILE A 128 5.42 -23.76 7.73
CA ILE A 128 6.35 -24.55 8.56
C ILE A 128 7.30 -25.37 7.67
N LYS A 129 6.79 -25.89 6.55
CA LYS A 129 7.57 -26.73 5.62
C LYS A 129 8.55 -25.93 4.76
N ARG A 130 8.16 -24.74 4.31
CA ARG A 130 8.97 -23.87 3.45
C ARG A 130 9.74 -22.91 4.36
N ASN A 131 11.02 -23.23 4.62
CA ASN A 131 11.97 -22.42 5.39
C ASN A 131 11.70 -20.92 5.22
N ARG A 132 11.22 -20.24 6.29
CA ARG A 132 10.46 -18.98 6.27
C ARG A 132 10.96 -17.96 5.23
N PRO A 133 10.40 -17.92 4.01
CA PRO A 133 10.77 -16.87 3.06
C PRO A 133 10.24 -15.52 3.57
N LEU A 134 10.94 -14.43 3.24
CA LEU A 134 10.52 -13.07 3.57
C LEU A 134 9.31 -12.69 2.71
N THR A 135 8.12 -12.92 3.25
CA THR A 135 6.85 -12.50 2.64
C THR A 135 6.22 -11.37 3.45
N ILE A 136 5.42 -10.53 2.79
CA ILE A 136 4.69 -9.44 3.45
C ILE A 136 3.79 -9.97 4.57
N GLU A 137 2.97 -10.96 4.24
CA GLU A 137 2.07 -11.65 5.17
C GLU A 137 2.85 -12.33 6.29
N GLY A 138 4.06 -12.80 5.96
CA GLY A 138 4.96 -13.40 6.92
C GLY A 138 5.55 -12.45 7.91
N PHE A 139 6.01 -11.30 7.43
CA PHE A 139 6.60 -10.27 8.27
C PHE A 139 5.57 -9.77 9.28
N ILE A 140 4.35 -9.45 8.83
CA ILE A 140 3.26 -8.97 9.69
C ILE A 140 2.92 -10.00 10.77
N ARG A 141 2.73 -11.27 10.39
CA ARG A 141 2.42 -12.35 11.33
C ARG A 141 3.55 -12.62 12.33
N ASP A 142 4.78 -12.79 11.84
CA ASP A 142 5.91 -13.17 12.68
C ASP A 142 6.29 -12.06 13.67
N LYS A 143 6.05 -10.79 13.31
CA LYS A 143 6.27 -9.62 14.18
C LYS A 143 5.05 -9.23 15.01
N HIS A 144 3.90 -9.88 14.83
CA HIS A 144 2.63 -9.48 15.44
C HIS A 144 2.34 -7.99 15.21
N LEU A 145 2.66 -7.52 14.00
CA LEU A 145 2.54 -6.11 13.65
C LEU A 145 1.08 -5.78 13.38
N ASP A 146 0.45 -5.03 14.29
CA ASP A 146 -0.89 -4.51 14.08
C ASP A 146 -0.84 -3.31 13.12
N VAL A 147 -1.29 -3.52 11.89
CA VAL A 147 -1.20 -2.56 10.78
C VAL A 147 -2.47 -2.57 9.94
N ASN A 148 -2.98 -1.38 9.68
CA ASN A 148 -4.04 -1.11 8.71
C ASN A 148 -3.39 -0.98 7.32
N LEU A 149 -3.46 -2.06 6.52
CA LEU A 149 -2.96 -2.04 5.15
C LEU A 149 -4.08 -1.70 4.18
N ILE A 150 -3.92 -0.62 3.42
CA ILE A 150 -4.80 -0.30 2.30
C ILE A 150 -4.00 -0.29 1.01
N VAL A 151 -4.44 -1.08 0.03
CA VAL A 151 -3.89 -1.10 -1.33
C VAL A 151 -4.93 -0.57 -2.31
N ILE A 152 -4.58 0.47 -3.06
CA ILE A 152 -5.35 1.01 -4.17
C ILE A 152 -4.74 0.45 -5.46
N GLY A 153 -5.48 -0.43 -6.14
CA GLY A 153 -5.10 -0.95 -7.45
C GLY A 153 -5.73 -0.11 -8.56
N VAL A 154 -4.90 0.40 -9.47
CA VAL A 154 -5.33 1.35 -10.51
C VAL A 154 -5.11 0.78 -11.91
N GLY A 155 -6.11 0.90 -12.78
CA GLY A 155 -5.95 0.64 -14.20
C GLY A 155 -6.20 -0.80 -14.65
N GLN A 156 -6.59 -0.93 -15.92
CA GLN A 156 -6.96 -2.21 -16.54
C GLN A 156 -5.81 -3.21 -16.63
N GLU A 157 -4.58 -2.74 -16.48
CA GLU A 157 -3.38 -3.56 -16.49
C GLU A 157 -3.40 -4.63 -15.38
N LEU A 158 -4.09 -4.36 -14.27
CA LEU A 158 -4.21 -5.29 -13.14
C LEU A 158 -5.11 -6.50 -13.46
N SER A 159 -5.97 -6.41 -14.48
CA SER A 159 -6.77 -7.53 -14.98
C SER A 159 -5.92 -8.57 -15.74
N ASN A 160 -4.67 -8.25 -16.04
CA ASN A 160 -3.77 -9.19 -16.69
C ASN A 160 -3.38 -10.33 -15.74
N PRO A 161 -3.19 -11.56 -16.27
CA PRO A 161 -2.68 -12.67 -15.48
C PRO A 161 -1.33 -12.34 -14.85
N VAL A 162 -1.10 -12.81 -13.62
CA VAL A 162 0.19 -12.67 -12.95
C VAL A 162 1.29 -13.30 -13.81
N ASP A 163 2.29 -12.50 -14.16
CA ASP A 163 3.51 -12.95 -14.84
C ASP A 163 4.42 -13.66 -13.84
N THR A 164 4.19 -14.96 -13.69
CA THR A 164 5.03 -15.84 -12.87
C THR A 164 5.19 -17.19 -13.52
N LYS A 165 6.35 -17.84 -13.29
CA LYS A 165 6.59 -19.22 -13.72
C LYS A 165 5.68 -20.22 -13.00
N LYS A 166 5.13 -19.84 -11.84
CA LYS A 166 4.26 -20.69 -11.02
C LYS A 166 2.82 -20.62 -11.53
N ARG A 167 2.13 -21.77 -11.61
CA ARG A 167 0.72 -21.79 -12.02
C ARG A 167 -0.18 -21.35 -10.87
N LEU A 168 -0.41 -20.04 -10.76
CA LEU A 168 -1.36 -19.47 -9.82
C LEU A 168 -2.77 -19.49 -10.41
N ARG A 169 -3.72 -19.98 -9.61
CA ARG A 169 -5.14 -20.02 -9.98
C ARG A 169 -5.95 -19.17 -9.04
N SER A 170 -6.86 -18.40 -9.61
CA SER A 170 -7.87 -17.66 -8.87
C SER A 170 -8.67 -18.61 -7.99
N ARG A 171 -8.82 -18.27 -6.71
CA ARG A 171 -9.75 -18.97 -5.81
C ARG A 171 -11.21 -18.70 -6.16
N LYS A 172 -11.49 -17.53 -6.76
CA LYS A 172 -12.84 -17.07 -7.15
C LYS A 172 -13.31 -17.74 -8.44
N THR A 173 -12.44 -17.81 -9.46
CA THR A 173 -12.82 -18.22 -10.82
C THR A 173 -12.21 -19.54 -11.29
N GLY A 174 -11.18 -20.06 -10.59
CA GLY A 174 -10.41 -21.23 -11.01
C GLY A 174 -9.51 -21.02 -12.24
N ARG A 175 -9.59 -19.83 -12.88
CA ARG A 175 -8.76 -19.42 -14.03
C ARG A 175 -7.36 -19.00 -13.56
N LYS A 176 -6.50 -18.56 -14.49
CA LYS A 176 -5.23 -17.93 -14.11
C LYS A 176 -5.53 -16.72 -13.23
N MET A 177 -4.81 -16.61 -12.11
CA MET A 177 -4.93 -15.49 -11.20
C MET A 177 -4.52 -14.19 -11.89
N THR A 178 -5.28 -13.12 -11.71
CA THR A 178 -4.92 -11.77 -12.18
C THR A 178 -4.01 -11.06 -11.18
N THR A 179 -3.35 -9.98 -11.61
CA THR A 179 -2.54 -9.15 -10.72
C THR A 179 -3.41 -8.50 -9.64
N GLU A 180 -4.61 -8.04 -10.00
CA GLU A 180 -5.60 -7.53 -9.04
C GLU A 180 -5.95 -8.57 -7.99
N GLU A 181 -6.33 -9.80 -8.39
CA GLU A 181 -6.64 -10.87 -7.44
C GLU A 181 -5.44 -11.19 -6.54
N LEU A 182 -4.22 -11.10 -7.06
CA LEU A 182 -3.02 -11.30 -6.24
C LEU A 182 -2.89 -10.20 -5.16
N LEU A 183 -3.09 -8.94 -5.51
CA LEU A 183 -3.07 -7.83 -4.54
C LEU A 183 -4.20 -7.96 -3.51
N GLU A 184 -5.39 -8.37 -3.94
CA GLU A 184 -6.52 -8.66 -3.04
C GLU A 184 -6.13 -9.72 -2.02
N THR A 185 -5.44 -10.80 -2.42
CA THR A 185 -5.04 -11.85 -1.47
C THR A 185 -4.11 -11.37 -0.36
N ILE A 186 -3.28 -10.36 -0.63
CA ILE A 186 -2.43 -9.74 0.41
C ILE A 186 -3.32 -9.10 1.46
N CYS A 187 -4.27 -8.26 1.03
CA CYS A 187 -5.18 -7.56 1.93
C CYS A 187 -6.10 -8.52 2.69
N GLU A 188 -6.63 -9.56 2.03
CA GLU A 188 -7.47 -10.59 2.67
C GLU A 188 -6.73 -11.39 3.75
N SER A 189 -5.39 -11.49 3.66
CA SER A 189 -4.57 -12.23 4.62
C SER A 189 -4.22 -11.43 5.88
N ILE A 190 -4.47 -10.12 5.87
CA ILE A 190 -4.14 -9.19 6.96
C ILE A 190 -5.45 -8.77 7.64
N PRO A 191 -5.57 -8.87 8.99
CA PRO A 191 -6.84 -8.62 9.68
C PRO A 191 -7.52 -7.28 9.37
N GLN A 192 -6.72 -6.22 9.18
CA GLN A 192 -7.17 -4.87 8.82
C GLN A 192 -6.79 -4.49 7.38
N GLY A 193 -6.58 -5.48 6.52
CA GLY A 193 -6.24 -5.28 5.12
C GLY A 193 -7.45 -4.92 4.28
N GLN A 194 -7.33 -3.91 3.44
CA GLN A 194 -8.38 -3.51 2.48
C GLN A 194 -7.78 -3.27 1.10
N TYR A 195 -8.50 -3.73 0.08
CA TYR A 195 -8.17 -3.48 -1.32
C TYR A 195 -9.25 -2.59 -1.95
N LEU A 196 -8.82 -1.55 -2.66
CA LEU A 196 -9.69 -0.61 -3.38
C LEU A 196 -9.36 -0.68 -4.88
N SER A 197 -10.31 -1.17 -5.68
CA SER A 197 -10.15 -1.30 -7.13
C SER A 197 -10.54 -0.01 -7.86
N VAL A 198 -9.67 0.41 -8.78
CA VAL A 198 -9.87 1.48 -9.77
C VAL A 198 -9.53 0.96 -11.18
N VAL A 199 -9.86 -0.31 -11.44
CA VAL A 199 -9.49 -1.02 -12.68
C VAL A 199 -10.44 -0.71 -13.84
N ASP A 200 -11.76 -0.67 -13.58
CA ASP A 200 -12.81 -0.48 -14.60
C ASP A 200 -13.32 0.97 -14.69
N SER A 201 -12.42 1.95 -14.56
CA SER A 201 -12.81 3.36 -14.51
C SER A 201 -12.77 4.06 -15.86
N ALA A 202 -13.84 4.79 -16.19
CA ALA A 202 -13.87 5.73 -17.32
C ALA A 202 -13.13 7.05 -17.02
N ASP A 203 -13.02 7.42 -15.74
CA ASP A 203 -12.26 8.58 -15.26
C ASP A 203 -11.40 8.14 -14.05
N VAL A 204 -10.26 7.53 -14.38
CA VAL A 204 -9.33 6.98 -13.39
C VAL A 204 -8.89 8.03 -12.38
N ARG A 205 -8.75 9.29 -12.78
CA ARG A 205 -8.38 10.38 -11.86
C ARG A 205 -9.45 10.55 -10.78
N MET A 206 -10.70 10.69 -11.20
CA MET A 206 -11.82 10.87 -10.26
C MET A 206 -11.98 9.66 -9.33
N ASP A 207 -11.80 8.44 -9.83
CA ASP A 207 -11.96 7.25 -8.99
C ASP A 207 -10.78 7.01 -8.04
N ILE A 208 -9.55 7.44 -8.40
CA ILE A 208 -8.45 7.54 -7.43
C ILE A 208 -8.82 8.52 -6.32
N GLU A 209 -9.34 9.71 -6.66
CA GLU A 209 -9.74 10.71 -5.66
C GLU A 209 -10.81 10.13 -4.71
N LYS A 210 -11.84 9.45 -5.24
CA LYS A 210 -12.86 8.74 -4.43
C LYS A 210 -12.26 7.63 -3.56
N ALA A 211 -11.25 6.92 -4.05
CA ALA A 211 -10.58 5.90 -3.26
C ALA A 211 -9.90 6.52 -2.03
N PHE A 212 -9.24 7.68 -2.20
CA PHE A 212 -8.68 8.43 -1.07
C PHE A 212 -9.75 9.01 -0.14
N GLU A 213 -10.87 9.51 -0.66
CA GLU A 213 -12.01 9.93 0.18
C GLU A 213 -12.52 8.78 1.05
N LYS A 214 -12.67 7.58 0.47
CA LYS A 214 -13.06 6.37 1.21
C LYS A 214 -12.05 6.01 2.29
N ILE A 215 -10.76 6.16 2.02
CA ILE A 215 -9.70 5.96 3.04
C ILE A 215 -9.87 6.94 4.19
N GLY A 216 -10.14 8.22 3.91
CA GLY A 216 -10.39 9.21 4.94
C GLY A 216 -11.57 8.81 5.85
N VAL A 217 -12.66 8.32 5.27
CA VAL A 217 -13.80 7.80 6.04
C VAL A 217 -13.42 6.60 6.91
N LEU A 218 -12.60 5.67 6.39
CA LEU A 218 -12.15 4.50 7.14
C LEU A 218 -11.25 4.88 8.32
N MET A 219 -10.35 5.84 8.12
CA MET A 219 -9.49 6.36 9.19
C MET A 219 -10.33 7.01 10.30
N ALA A 220 -11.24 7.90 9.93
CA ALA A 220 -12.15 8.55 10.89
C ALA A 220 -13.01 7.54 11.67
N GLN A 221 -13.49 6.46 11.03
CA GLN A 221 -14.28 5.43 11.71
C GLN A 221 -13.48 4.66 12.75
N LEU A 222 -12.20 4.38 12.48
CA LEU A 222 -11.32 3.68 13.40
C LEU A 222 -10.92 4.55 14.59
N GLU A 223 -10.71 5.86 14.38
CA GLU A 223 -10.47 6.80 15.49
C GLU A 223 -11.67 6.91 16.43
N VAL A 224 -12.89 6.97 15.88
CA VAL A 224 -14.13 7.02 16.69
C VAL A 224 -14.45 5.67 17.35
N GLY A 225 -14.08 4.55 16.72
CA GLY A 225 -14.22 3.21 17.30
C GLY A 225 -13.18 2.90 18.38
N GLY A 226 -12.04 3.60 18.36
CA GLY A 226 -10.94 3.48 19.33
C GLY A 226 -11.15 4.27 20.62
N THR A 227 -12.15 5.16 20.71
CA THR A 227 -12.61 5.71 22.00
C THR A 227 -13.36 4.63 22.80
N THR A 228 -12.61 3.69 23.36
CA THR A 228 -13.10 2.90 24.49
C THR A 228 -13.47 3.86 25.60
N VAL A 229 -14.75 3.82 25.95
CA VAL A 229 -15.37 4.39 27.13
C VAL A 229 -14.48 4.14 28.36
N ASP A 230 -13.75 5.16 28.79
CA ASP A 230 -13.25 5.22 30.16
C ASP A 230 -14.48 5.41 31.08
N TYR A 231 -14.91 4.32 31.71
CA TYR A 231 -15.82 4.34 32.86
C TYR A 231 -15.03 4.33 34.16
#